data_AF-A0A535SR81-F1
#
_entry.id   AF-A0A535SR81-F1
#
_cell.length_a   1.000
_cell.length_b   1.000
_cell.length_c   1.000
_cell.angle_alpha   90.00
_cell.angle_beta   90.00
_cell.angle_gamma   90.00
#
_symmetry.space_group_name_H-M   'P 1'
#
loop_
_entity.id
_entity.type
_entity.pdbx_description
1 polymer ?
#
loop_
_entity_poly.entity_id
_entity_poly.type
_entity_poly.pdbx_seq_one_letter_code
_entity_poly.pdbx_strand_id
1 'polypeptide(L)' 'MAASTLLQLIEVAVAAAILLLGVLAHSGPVALLGGGFLVGIGILNILGPEGGSIYRRSLVGYTLAGLFVLGGVVLYHFAG' A
#
# COMPACT_ATOMS: atom_id res chain seq x y z
N MET A 1 -6.64 -19.52 5.78
CA MET A 1 -7.46 -18.35 5.37
C MET A 1 -7.72 -17.39 6.52
N ALA A 2 -8.21 -17.82 7.69
CA ALA A 2 -8.49 -16.90 8.81
C ALA A 2 -7.26 -16.11 9.34
N ALA A 3 -6.10 -16.76 9.48
CA ALA A 3 -4.89 -16.10 9.96
C ALA A 3 -4.34 -15.02 8.99
N SER A 4 -4.46 -15.24 7.68
CA SER A 4 -4.04 -14.26 6.67
C SER A 4 -4.98 -13.05 6.62
N THR A 5 -6.27 -13.23 6.90
CA THR A 5 -7.24 -12.13 6.92
C THR A 5 -7.01 -11.17 8.08
N LEU A 6 -6.73 -11.68 9.29
CA LEU A 6 -6.43 -10.82 10.44
C LEU A 6 -5.16 -10.00 10.22
N LEU A 7 -4.11 -10.63 9.69
CA LEU A 7 -2.87 -9.93 9.34
C LEU A 7 -3.13 -8.81 8.34
N GLN A 8 -3.88 -9.09 7.26
CA GLN A 8 -4.21 -8.07 6.27
C GLN A 8 -5.03 -6.92 6.86
N LEU A 9 -5.95 -7.18 7.79
CA LEU A 9 -6.68 -6.10 8.47
C LEU A 9 -5.76 -5.21 9.30
N ILE A 10 -4.78 -5.79 9.99
CA ILE A 10 -3.76 -5.03 10.73
C ILE A 10 -2.91 -4.21 9.77
N GLU A 11 -2.45 -4.80 8.66
CA GLU A 11 -1.67 -4.10 7.63
C GLU A 11 -2.43 -2.92 7.03
N VAL A 12 -3.73 -3.09 6.73
CA VAL A 12 -4.61 -2.01 6.26
C VAL A 12 -4.73 -0.91 7.31
N ALA A 13 -4.97 -1.26 8.58
CA ALA A 13 -5.09 -0.28 9.66
C ALA A 13 -3.80 0.53 9.84
N VAL A 14 -2.64 -0.13 9.81
CA VAL A 14 -1.33 0.53 9.91
C VAL A 14 -1.08 1.43 8.71
N ALA A 15 -1.33 0.96 7.49
CA ALA A 15 -1.13 1.77 6.28
C ALA A 15 -2.06 3.00 6.24
N ALA A 16 -3.31 2.84 6.67
CA ALA A 16 -4.25 3.96 6.82
C ALA A 16 -3.79 4.96 7.89
N ALA A 17 -3.26 4.50 9.02
CA ALA A 17 -2.69 5.37 10.04
C ALA A 17 -1.50 6.17 9.49
N ILE A 18 -0.58 5.54 8.75
CA ILE A 18 0.55 6.22 8.10
C ILE A 18 0.06 7.30 7.13
N LEU A 19 -0.95 6.99 6.31
CA LEU A 19 -1.55 7.95 5.38
C LEU A 19 -2.11 9.16 6.14
N LEU A 20 -2.94 8.92 7.15
CA LEU A 20 -3.55 9.99 7.96
C LEU A 20 -2.50 10.83 8.69
N LEU A 21 -1.46 10.20 9.24
CA LEU A 21 -0.34 10.90 9.86
C LEU A 21 0.40 11.79 8.86
N GLY A 22 0.62 11.31 7.64
CA GLY A 22 1.22 12.10 6.56
C GLY A 22 0.38 13.32 6.19
N VAL A 23 -0.94 13.14 6.08
CA VAL A 23 -1.89 14.23 5.81
C VAL A 23 -1.88 15.26 6.94
N LEU A 24 -2.01 14.82 8.20
CA LEU A 24 -2.02 15.71 9.37
C LEU A 24 -0.70 16.47 9.55
N ALA A 25 0.43 15.80 9.29
CA ALA A 25 1.76 16.40 9.34
C ALA A 25 2.12 17.23 8.08
N HIS A 26 1.20 17.36 7.12
CA HIS A 26 1.44 18.02 5.83
C HIS A 26 2.67 17.47 5.07
N SER A 27 2.96 16.18 5.27
CA SER A 27 4.09 15.48 4.65
C SER A 27 3.60 14.62 3.50
N GLY A 28 3.74 15.15 2.27
CA GLY A 28 3.41 14.44 1.04
C GLY A 28 4.06 13.05 0.94
N PRO A 29 5.38 12.89 1.20
CA PRO A 29 6.04 11.58 1.12
C PRO A 29 5.47 10.55 2.09
N VAL A 30 5.12 10.95 3.32
CA VAL A 30 4.53 10.04 4.31
C VAL A 30 3.10 9.66 3.93
N ALA A 31 2.32 10.62 3.42
CA ALA A 31 0.98 10.34 2.91
C ALA A 31 1.04 9.35 1.73
N LEU A 32 1.96 9.57 0.79
CA LEU A 32 2.19 8.69 -0.36
C LEU A 32 2.65 7.29 0.06
N LEU A 33 3.49 7.17 1.09
CA LEU A 33 3.90 5.89 1.65
C LEU A 33 2.68 5.09 2.14
N GLY A 34 1.85 5.68 2.99
CA GLY A 34 0.64 5.03 3.52
C GLY A 34 -0.36 4.67 2.42
N GLY A 35 -0.61 5.60 1.49
CA GLY A 35 -1.48 5.36 0.34
C GLY A 35 -0.97 4.24 -0.57
N GLY A 36 0.33 4.21 -0.85
CA GLY A 36 0.95 3.16 -1.66
C GLY A 36 0.83 1.77 -1.04
N PHE A 37 1.01 1.65 0.27
CA PHE A 37 0.78 0.38 0.96
C PHE A 37 -0.68 -0.08 0.87
N LEU A 38 -1.65 0.84 1.02
CA LEU A 38 -3.07 0.51 0.84
C LEU A 38 -3.37 0.04 -0.59
N VAL A 39 -2.78 0.68 -1.59
CA VAL A 39 -2.88 0.25 -3.00
C VAL A 39 -2.33 -1.17 -3.16
N GLY A 40 -1.14 -1.46 -2.63
CA GLY A 40 -0.52 -2.78 -2.69
C GLY A 40 -1.37 -3.89 -2.05
N ILE A 41 -1.91 -3.62 -0.85
CA ILE A 41 -2.81 -4.56 -0.16
C ILE A 41 -4.13 -4.72 -0.92
N GLY A 42 -4.64 -3.64 -1.52
CA GLY A 42 -5.81 -3.67 -2.39
C GLY A 42 -5.59 -4.61 -3.58
N ILE A 43 -4.48 -4.46 -4.30
CA ILE A 43 -4.11 -5.33 -5.43
C ILE A 43 -3.99 -6.79 -4.99
N LEU A 44 -3.32 -7.03 -3.87
CA LEU A 44 -3.20 -8.35 -3.25
C LEU A 44 -4.56 -9.03 -3.06
N ASN A 45 -5.55 -8.28 -2.57
CA ASN A 45 -6.91 -8.77 -2.34
C ASN A 45 -7.72 -8.93 -3.65
N ILE A 46 -7.52 -8.04 -4.62
CA ILE A 46 -8.14 -8.15 -5.96
C ILE A 46 -7.67 -9.43 -6.67
N LEU A 47 -6.37 -9.76 -6.56
CA LEU A 47 -5.81 -11.02 -7.10
C LEU A 47 -6.16 -12.24 -6.23
N GLY A 48 -6.85 -12.03 -5.10
CA GLY A 48 -7.30 -13.06 -4.17
C GLY A 48 -8.08 -14.20 -4.86
N PRO A 49 -9.18 -13.88 -5.58
CA PRO A 49 -10.05 -14.86 -6.23
C PRO A 49 -9.45 -15.56 -7.46
N GLU A 50 -8.44 -14.96 -8.11
CA GLU A 50 -7.80 -15.53 -9.32
C GLU A 50 -7.02 -16.83 -9.04
N GLY A 51 -6.83 -17.18 -7.76
CA GLY A 51 -6.02 -18.31 -7.36
C GLY A 51 -4.52 -18.03 -7.51
N GLY A 52 -3.71 -18.92 -6.94
CA GLY A 52 -2.25 -18.79 -6.89
C GLY A 52 -1.71 -18.56 -5.48
N SER A 53 -0.38 -18.61 -5.36
CA SER A 53 0.28 -18.48 -4.07
C SER A 53 0.13 -17.08 -3.49
N ILE A 54 0.11 -16.98 -2.16
CA ILE A 54 0.22 -15.69 -1.45
C ILE A 54 1.46 -14.94 -1.95
N TYR A 55 2.58 -15.66 -2.11
CA TYR A 55 3.85 -15.09 -2.60
C TYR A 55 3.73 -14.37 -3.95
N ARG A 56 3.09 -14.98 -4.95
CA ARG A 56 2.93 -14.35 -6.29
C ARG A 56 2.15 -13.04 -6.18
N ARG A 57 1.04 -13.06 -5.43
CA ARG A 57 0.17 -11.90 -5.27
C ARG A 57 0.85 -10.80 -4.45
N SER A 58 1.62 -11.18 -3.43
CA SER A 58 2.45 -10.27 -2.63
C SER A 58 3.50 -9.60 -3.49
N LEU A 59 4.19 -10.36 -4.35
CA LEU A 59 5.18 -9.81 -5.25
C LEU A 59 4.56 -8.74 -6.16
N VAL A 60 3.41 -9.04 -6.79
CA VAL A 60 2.71 -8.07 -7.66
C VAL A 60 2.21 -6.86 -6.87
N GLY A 61 1.54 -7.08 -5.74
CA GLY A 61 1.00 -5.99 -4.90
C GLY A 61 2.08 -5.05 -4.39
N TYR A 62 3.17 -5.58 -3.82
CA TYR A 62 4.26 -4.76 -3.30
C TYR A 62 5.09 -4.11 -4.40
N THR A 63 5.25 -4.74 -5.57
CA THR A 63 5.92 -4.10 -6.71
C THR A 63 5.13 -2.89 -7.18
N LEU A 64 3.81 -3.03 -7.37
CA LEU A 64 2.96 -1.92 -7.81
C LEU A 64 2.83 -0.84 -6.74
N ALA A 65 2.78 -1.20 -5.45
CA ALA A 65 2.88 -0.24 -4.36
C ALA A 65 4.19 0.55 -4.40
N GLY A 66 5.33 -0.12 -4.59
CA GLY A 66 6.63 0.53 -4.69
C GLY A 66 6.69 1.52 -5.84
N LEU A 67 6.19 1.13 -7.02
CA LEU A 67 6.09 2.03 -8.19
C LEU A 67 5.18 3.23 -7.91
N PHE A 68 4.06 3.02 -7.23
CA PHE A 68 3.15 4.09 -6.84
C PHE A 68 3.82 5.08 -5.89
N VAL A 69 4.49 4.59 -4.84
CA VAL A 69 5.19 5.45 -3.87
C VAL A 69 6.32 6.20 -4.55
N LEU A 70 7.18 5.52 -5.31
CA LEU A 70 8.31 6.15 -5.99
C LEU A 70 7.83 7.19 -7.01
N GLY A 71 6.88 6.83 -7.87
CA GLY A 71 6.30 7.76 -8.84
C GLY A 71 5.64 8.95 -8.16
N GLY A 72 4.85 8.71 -7.11
CA GLY A 72 4.22 9.76 -6.32
C GLY A 72 5.22 10.70 -5.65
N VAL A 73 6.30 10.17 -5.06
CA VAL A 73 7.34 10.96 -4.39
C VAL A 73 8.13 11.79 -5.40
N VAL A 74 8.45 11.22 -6.56
CA VAL A 74 9.09 11.94 -7.66
C VAL A 74 8.20 13.08 -8.14
N LEU A 75 6.91 12.81 -8.40
CA LEU A 75 5.95 13.84 -8.81
C LEU A 75 5.81 14.92 -7.73
N TYR A 76 5.73 14.55 -6.46
CA TYR A 76 5.65 15.48 -5.34
C TYR A 76 6.89 16.39 -5.26
N HIS A 77 8.08 15.85 -5.50
CA HIS A 77 9.32 16.64 -5.49
C HIS A 77 9.36 17.70 -6.60
N PHE A 78 8.75 17.43 -7.76
CA PHE A 78 8.75 18.36 -8.90
C PHE A 78 7.53 19.28 -8.97
N ALA A 79 6.39 18.85 -8.42
CA ALA A 79 5.15 19.63 -8.38
C ALA A 79 5.00 20.47 -7.11
N GLY A 80 5.88 20.28 -6.13
CA GLY A 80 5.93 21.00 -4.85
C GLY A 80 6.96 22.13 -4.87
#